data_AF-A0A242A932-F1
#
_entry.id   AF-A0A242A932-F1
#
_cell.length_a   1.000
_cell.length_b   1.000
_cell.length_c   1.000
_cell.angle_alpha   90.00
_cell.angle_beta   90.00
_cell.angle_gamma   90.00
#
_symmetry.space_group_name_H-M   'P 1'
#
loop_
_entity.id
_entity.type
_entity.pdbx_description
1 polymer ?
#
loop_
_entity_poly.entity_id
_entity_poly.type
_entity_poly.pdbx_seq_one_letter_code
_entity_poly.pdbx_strand_id
1 'polypeptide(L)'
;MMEKKKIDETKTIEFLSKLELKSSSRIYVSFVRRFFDVSEKDSLDIIEILNTLDILKPIYKIKISNRLLPEEYEFLRDIPPIIFDEESYEDRQINFSENVFVFFKVIKDE
;
A
#
# COMPACT_ATOMS: atom_id res chain seq x y z
N MET A 1 16.15 -33.08 8.89
CA MET A 1 14.71 -32.84 8.63
C MET A 1 14.43 -31.40 9.03
N MET A 2 14.11 -30.51 8.08
CA MET A 2 13.69 -29.15 8.42
C MET A 2 12.28 -29.23 9.00
N GLU A 3 12.12 -28.93 10.28
CA GLU A 3 10.82 -28.73 10.89
C GLU A 3 10.09 -27.63 10.09
N LYS A 4 8.95 -27.99 9.49
CA LYS A 4 8.00 -26.98 9.01
C LYS A 4 7.53 -26.21 10.23
N LYS A 5 8.05 -25.00 10.42
CA LYS A 5 7.53 -24.03 11.40
C LYS A 5 6.01 -23.98 11.18
N LYS A 6 5.23 -24.47 12.14
CA LYS A 6 3.77 -24.30 12.12
C LYS A 6 3.52 -22.80 12.01
N ILE A 7 2.71 -22.42 11.02
CA ILE A 7 2.17 -21.06 10.92
C ILE A 7 1.48 -20.79 12.26
N ASP A 8 1.84 -19.70 12.92
CA ASP A 8 1.18 -19.27 14.15
C ASP A 8 -0.17 -18.66 13.77
N GLU A 9 -1.19 -19.53 13.67
CA GLU A 9 -2.56 -19.14 13.33
C GLU A 9 -3.07 -18.02 14.24
N THR A 10 -2.67 -18.02 15.52
CA THR A 10 -3.03 -16.97 16.48
C THR A 10 -2.48 -15.62 16.05
N LYS A 11 -1.21 -15.57 15.63
CA LYS A 11 -0.55 -14.35 15.15
C LYS A 11 -1.18 -13.85 13.84
N THR A 12 -1.61 -14.76 12.96
CA THR A 12 -2.33 -14.38 11.73
C THR A 12 -3.71 -13.79 12.04
N ILE A 13 -4.48 -14.39 12.96
CA ILE A 13 -5.78 -13.86 13.37
C ILE A 13 -5.63 -12.47 14.02
N GLU A 14 -4.63 -12.29 14.88
CA GLU A 14 -4.31 -10.99 15.47
C GLU A 14 -3.97 -9.95 14.40
N PHE A 15 -3.19 -10.34 13.39
CA PHE A 15 -2.84 -9.45 12.28
C PHE A 15 -4.07 -8.97 11.51
N LEU A 16 -4.96 -9.89 11.14
CA LEU A 16 -6.20 -9.57 10.41
C LEU A 16 -7.10 -8.65 11.23
N SER A 17 -7.23 -8.92 12.53
CA SER A 17 -7.97 -8.04 13.46
C SER A 17 -7.38 -6.61 13.49
N LYS A 18 -6.04 -6.48 13.48
CA LYS A 18 -5.38 -5.17 13.41
C LYS A 18 -5.53 -4.49 12.05
N LEU A 19 -5.62 -5.25 10.96
CA LEU A 19 -5.90 -4.71 9.64
C LEU A 19 -7.30 -4.10 9.60
N GLU A 20 -8.33 -4.78 10.09
CA GLU A 20 -9.72 -4.27 10.11
C GLU A 20 -9.83 -2.92 10.84
N LEU A 21 -9.15 -2.78 11.98
CA LEU A 21 -9.06 -1.52 12.74
C LEU A 21 -8.39 -0.38 11.94
N LYS A 22 -7.62 -0.71 10.90
CA LYS A 22 -6.95 0.22 10.00
C LYS A 22 -7.67 0.45 8.69
N SER A 23 -8.94 0.09 8.60
CA SER A 23 -9.72 0.17 7.36
C SER A 23 -9.81 1.56 6.72
N SER A 24 -9.70 2.64 7.49
CA SER A 24 -9.63 4.02 6.98
C SER A 24 -8.20 4.56 6.81
N SER A 25 -7.18 3.75 7.13
CA SER A 25 -5.78 4.16 7.17
C SER A 25 -5.00 3.65 5.96
N ARG A 26 -3.90 4.34 5.64
CA ARG A 26 -2.90 3.84 4.70
C ARG A 26 -2.10 2.71 5.34
N ILE A 27 -1.99 1.59 4.65
CA ILE A 27 -1.17 0.46 5.04
C ILE A 27 0.07 0.45 4.14
N TYR A 28 1.24 0.32 4.74
CA TYR A 28 2.51 0.22 4.04
C TYR A 28 3.10 -1.17 4.24
N VAL A 29 3.98 -1.62 3.35
CA VAL A 29 4.73 -2.89 3.50
C VAL A 29 5.43 -2.96 4.86
N SER A 30 5.93 -1.82 5.36
CA SER A 30 6.56 -1.72 6.69
C SER A 30 5.62 -2.08 7.86
N PHE A 31 4.30 -1.99 7.70
CA PHE A 31 3.34 -2.45 8.69
C PHE A 31 3.40 -3.97 8.87
N VAL A 32 3.36 -4.71 7.75
CA VAL A 32 3.50 -6.18 7.73
C VAL A 32 4.85 -6.59 8.28
N ARG A 33 5.91 -5.93 7.78
CA ARG A 33 7.30 -6.19 8.20
C ARG A 33 7.47 -6.11 9.71
N ARG A 34 7.01 -5.02 10.32
CA ARG A 34 7.10 -4.81 11.78
C ARG A 34 6.23 -5.76 12.58
N PHE A 35 5.07 -6.14 12.05
CA PHE A 35 4.16 -7.03 12.78
C PHE A 35 4.69 -8.47 12.82
N PHE A 36 5.12 -8.99 11.67
CA PHE A 36 5.61 -10.37 11.59
C PHE A 36 7.08 -10.53 11.93
N ASP A 37 7.86 -9.43 11.93
CA ASP A 37 9.31 -9.42 12.06
C ASP A 37 9.99 -10.25 10.96
N VAL A 38 9.67 -9.91 9.71
CA VAL A 38 10.09 -10.62 8.50
C VAL A 38 10.84 -9.70 7.54
N SER A 39 11.40 -10.26 6.46
CA SER A 39 12.09 -9.46 5.46
C SER A 39 11.10 -8.58 4.66
N GLU A 40 11.64 -7.59 3.94
CA GLU A 40 10.82 -6.80 3.00
C GLU A 40 10.23 -7.65 1.88
N LYS A 41 11.00 -8.63 1.39
CA LYS A 41 10.52 -9.58 0.37
C LYS A 41 9.34 -10.38 0.89
N ASP A 42 9.46 -11.02 2.05
CA ASP A 42 8.36 -11.80 2.64
C ASP A 42 7.14 -10.91 2.94
N SER A 43 7.37 -9.64 3.28
CA SER A 43 6.30 -8.67 3.49
C SER A 43 5.55 -8.35 2.20
N LEU A 44 6.26 -8.26 1.06
CA LEU A 44 5.64 -8.08 -0.26
C LEU A 44 4.84 -9.32 -0.66
N ASP A 45 5.39 -10.52 -0.44
CA ASP A 45 4.69 -11.78 -0.72
C ASP A 45 3.38 -11.87 0.10
N ILE A 46 3.41 -11.48 1.39
CA ILE A 46 2.20 -11.40 2.23
C ILE A 46 1.20 -10.38 1.67
N ILE A 47 1.65 -9.19 1.27
CA ILE A 47 0.79 -8.16 0.68
C ILE A 47 0.13 -8.67 -0.61
N GLU A 48 0.87 -9.38 -1.46
CA GLU A 48 0.34 -9.97 -2.69
C GLU A 48 -0.73 -11.01 -2.40
N ILE A 49 -0.53 -11.86 -1.40
CA ILE A 49 -1.54 -12.82 -0.93
C ILE A 49 -2.79 -12.08 -0.45
N LEU A 50 -2.64 -11.06 0.40
CA LEU A 50 -3.78 -10.29 0.91
C LEU A 50 -4.54 -9.56 -0.20
N ASN A 51 -3.83 -9.09 -1.23
CA ASN A 51 -4.45 -8.47 -2.41
C ASN A 51 -5.19 -9.50 -3.26
N THR A 52 -4.63 -10.69 -3.45
CA THR A 52 -5.29 -11.80 -4.18
C THR A 52 -6.54 -12.31 -3.47
N LEU A 53 -6.58 -12.19 -2.14
CA LEU A 53 -7.72 -12.56 -1.31
C LEU A 53 -8.74 -11.41 -1.16
N ASP A 54 -8.60 -10.32 -1.91
CA ASP A 54 -9.46 -9.13 -1.81
C ASP A 54 -9.55 -8.54 -0.39
N ILE A 55 -8.50 -8.69 0.42
CA ILE A 55 -8.42 -8.09 1.76
C ILE A 55 -7.82 -6.68 1.67
N LEU A 56 -6.81 -6.51 0.82
CA LEU A 56 -6.15 -5.24 0.56
C LEU A 56 -6.27 -4.88 -0.91
N LYS A 57 -6.31 -3.58 -1.22
CA LYS A 57 -6.09 -3.08 -2.58
C LYS A 57 -4.96 -2.05 -2.64
N PRO A 58 -4.13 -2.07 -3.69
CA PRO A 58 -3.15 -1.02 -3.92
C PRO A 58 -3.87 0.28 -4.25
N ILE A 59 -3.32 1.38 -3.76
CA ILE A 59 -3.72 2.74 -4.07
C ILE A 59 -2.46 3.54 -4.35
N TYR A 60 -2.49 4.25 -5.46
CA TYR A 60 -1.42 5.14 -5.91
C TYR A 60 -1.79 6.57 -5.60
N LYS A 61 -0.81 7.35 -5.17
CA LYS A 61 -1.00 8.77 -4.89
C LYS A 61 0.22 9.55 -5.35
N ILE A 62 -0.04 10.76 -5.83
CA ILE A 62 0.99 11.64 -6.34
C ILE A 62 1.44 12.57 -5.22
N LYS A 63 2.76 12.69 -5.08
CA LYS A 63 3.43 13.68 -4.25
C LYS A 63 4.36 14.51 -5.13
N ILE A 64 4.12 15.82 -5.17
CA ILE A 64 5.07 16.78 -5.75
C ILE A 64 5.63 17.60 -4.61
N SER A 65 6.95 17.72 -4.55
CA SER A 65 7.64 18.46 -3.49
C SER A 65 7.18 17.97 -2.10
N ASN A 66 6.54 18.82 -1.30
CA ASN A 66 6.00 18.48 0.02
C ASN A 66 4.47 18.32 0.04
N ARG A 67 3.80 18.40 -1.12
CA ARG A 67 2.34 18.36 -1.23
C ARG A 67 1.87 17.01 -1.77
N LEU A 68 0.89 16.44 -1.08
CA LEU A 68 0.10 15.33 -1.61
C LEU A 68 -1.04 15.90 -2.43
N LEU A 69 -1.18 15.43 -3.66
CA LEU A 69 -2.36 15.76 -4.45
C LEU A 69 -3.57 15.03 -3.85
N PRO A 70 -4.78 15.62 -3.98
CA PRO A 70 -5.96 15.07 -3.32
C PRO A 70 -6.34 13.69 -3.86
N GLU A 71 -6.20 13.50 -5.18
CA GLU A 71 -6.64 12.32 -5.90
C GLU A 71 -5.87 11.04 -5.53
N GLU A 72 -6.58 9.93 -5.57
CA GLU A 72 -6.07 8.59 -5.34
C GLU A 72 -6.48 7.72 -6.52
N TYR A 73 -5.52 6.96 -7.04
CA TYR A 73 -5.72 6.14 -8.23
C TYR A 73 -5.64 4.68 -7.85
N GLU A 74 -6.56 3.86 -8.36
CA GLU A 74 -6.53 2.41 -8.14
C GLU A 74 -5.54 1.72 -9.10
N PHE A 75 -5.26 2.34 -10.24
CA PHE A 75 -4.33 1.80 -11.24
C PHE A 75 -3.30 2.85 -11.66
N LEU A 76 -2.05 2.42 -11.87
CA LEU A 76 -0.98 3.31 -12.37
C LEU A 76 -1.31 3.95 -13.72
N ARG A 77 -2.06 3.23 -14.58
CA ARG A 77 -2.44 3.72 -15.92
C ARG A 77 -3.43 4.89 -15.89
N ASP A 78 -4.10 5.11 -14.76
CA ASP A 78 -5.08 6.18 -14.61
C ASP A 78 -4.42 7.48 -14.16
N ILE A 79 -3.15 7.42 -13.75
CA ILE A 79 -2.38 8.59 -13.36
C ILE A 79 -2.08 9.43 -14.60
N PRO A 80 -2.50 10.71 -14.65
CA PRO A 80 -2.20 11.57 -15.77
C PRO A 80 -0.68 11.79 -15.88
N PRO A 81 -0.08 11.71 -17.08
CA PRO A 81 1.36 11.89 -17.25
C PRO A 81 1.81 13.34 -17.01
N ILE A 82 0.88 14.29 -17.04
CA ILE A 82 1.11 15.73 -16.86
C ILE A 82 0.03 16.26 -15.91
N ILE A 83 0.44 17.10 -14.96
CA ILE A 83 -0.46 17.76 -14.00
C ILE A 83 -0.06 19.21 -13.79
N PHE A 84 -1.06 20.05 -13.53
CA PHE A 84 -0.83 21.45 -13.20
C PHE A 84 -0.36 21.60 -11.75
N ASP A 85 0.82 22.18 -11.55
CA ASP A 85 1.35 22.53 -10.24
C ASP A 85 0.89 23.95 -9.85
N GLU A 86 -0.02 24.04 -8.88
CA GLU A 86 -0.55 25.30 -8.38
C GLU A 86 0.51 26.18 -7.68
N GLU A 87 1.64 25.63 -7.22
CA GLU A 87 2.71 26.44 -6.60
C GLU A 87 3.55 27.16 -7.65
N SER A 88 3.96 26.45 -8.71
CA SER A 88 4.76 27.05 -9.79
C SER A 88 3.92 27.62 -10.93
N TYR A 89 2.60 27.39 -10.94
CA TYR A 89 1.70 27.75 -12.04
C TYR A 89 2.15 27.18 -13.40
N GLU A 90 2.63 25.94 -13.38
CA GLU A 90 3.19 25.27 -14.55
C GLU A 90 2.68 23.83 -14.68
N ASP A 91 2.55 23.37 -15.92
CA ASP A 91 2.33 21.96 -16.21
C ASP A 91 3.62 21.17 -15.98
N ARG A 92 3.54 20.15 -15.14
CA ARG A 92 4.67 19.27 -14.82
C ARG A 92 4.43 17.87 -15.33
N GLN A 93 5.43 17.32 -15.99
CA GLN A 93 5.49 15.91 -16.30
C GLN A 93 5.73 15.11 -15.01
N ILE A 94 4.93 14.08 -14.77
CA ILE A 94 5.08 13.21 -13.62
C ILE A 94 6.23 12.24 -13.85
N ASN A 95 7.21 12.25 -12.94
CA ASN A 95 8.17 11.18 -12.81
C ASN A 95 7.57 10.08 -11.92
N PHE A 96 7.15 8.97 -12.51
CA PHE A 96 6.48 7.88 -11.79
C PHE A 96 7.32 7.25 -10.67
N SER A 97 8.65 7.22 -10.80
CA SER A 97 9.50 6.63 -9.76
C SER A 97 9.70 7.55 -8.56
N GLU A 98 9.56 8.87 -8.74
CA GLU A 98 9.84 9.86 -7.71
C GLU A 98 8.57 10.47 -7.10
N ASN A 99 7.54 10.65 -7.92
CA ASN A 99 6.33 11.38 -7.54
C ASN A 99 5.17 10.45 -7.19
N VAL A 100 5.16 9.21 -7.70
CA VAL A 100 4.09 8.26 -7.41
C VAL A 100 4.55 7.31 -6.33
N PHE A 101 3.75 7.18 -5.27
CA PHE A 101 3.96 6.17 -4.25
C PHE A 101 2.72 5.31 -4.08
N VAL A 102 2.95 4.05 -3.72
CA VAL A 102 1.91 3.06 -3.47
C VAL A 102 1.72 2.89 -1.96
N PHE A 103 0.46 2.74 -1.57
CA PHE A 103 0.07 2.22 -0.27
C PHE A 103 -1.15 1.31 -0.46
N PHE A 104 -1.59 0.65 0.60
CA PHE A 104 -2.70 -0.29 0.57
C PHE A 104 -3.84 0.22 1.44
N LYS A 105 -5.07 -0.07 1.03
CA LYS A 105 -6.27 0.10 1.87
C LYS A 105 -6.93 -1.25 2.07
N VAL A 106 -7.57 -1.43 3.22
CA VAL A 106 -8.43 -2.58 3.47
C VAL A 106 -9.68 -2.43 2.63
N ILE A 107 -10.06 -3.49 1.91
CA ILE A 107 -11.35 -3.56 1.25
C ILE A 107 -12.38 -3.81 2.35
N LYS A 108 -13.36 -2.92 2.47
CA LYS A 108 -14.56 -3.19 3.28
C LYS A 108 -15.61 -3.76 2.34
N ASP A 109 -16.16 -4.91 2.69
CA ASP A 109 -17.48 -5.30 2.19
C ASP A 109 -18.48 -4.26 2.76
N GLU A 110 -19.08 -3.46 1.87
CA GLU A 110 -20.20 -2.57 2.19
C GLU A 110 -21.53 -3.34 2.22
#